data_AF-A0A1I5ZCQ9-F1
#
_entry.id   AF-A0A1I5ZCQ9-F1
#
_cell.length_a   1.000
_cell.length_b   1.000
_cell.length_c   1.000
_cell.angle_alpha   90.00
_cell.angle_beta   90.00
_cell.angle_gamma   90.00
#
_symmetry.space_group_name_H-M   'P 1'
#
loop_
_entity.id
_entity.type
_entity.pdbx_description
1 polymer ?
#
loop_
_entity_poly.entity_id
_entity_poly.type
_entity_poly.pdbx_seq_one_letter_code
_entity_poly.pdbx_strand_id
1 'polypeptide(L)'
;MKEIKHFINGEYVGSASGKLFDNVNPANGQVIAKIHEAGEAEVDAAVKAARAALKGPWGKMTVAERTEILHRVADGITARFDEFLEAECLDTGKPKSLASHIDIPRGAANFSVFADLVKNVPTEAFEMATRMAPARSTTACAARRA
;
A
#
# COMPACT_ATOMS: atom_id res chain seq x y z
N MET A 1 26.02 -2.87 7.15
CA MET A 1 24.79 -2.11 7.45
C MET A 1 23.72 -2.56 6.46
N LYS A 2 22.48 -2.82 6.90
CA LYS A 2 21.39 -3.19 5.98
C LYS A 2 20.96 -1.98 5.16
N GLU A 3 20.84 -2.13 3.85
CA GLU A 3 20.31 -1.11 2.95
C GLU A 3 18.87 -1.44 2.54
N ILE A 4 17.97 -0.48 2.62
CA ILE A 4 16.58 -0.61 2.19
C ILE A 4 16.42 0.14 0.88
N LYS A 5 16.22 -0.63 -0.18
CA LYS A 5 16.05 -0.16 -1.57
C LYS A 5 14.59 0.13 -1.87
N HIS A 6 14.37 0.91 -2.92
CA HIS A 6 13.04 1.07 -3.52
C HIS A 6 12.56 -0.26 -4.08
N PHE A 7 11.26 -0.52 -4.06
CA PHE A 7 10.67 -1.65 -4.77
C PHE A 7 9.81 -1.12 -5.92
N ILE A 8 10.35 -1.16 -7.14
CA ILE A 8 9.75 -0.55 -8.33
C ILE A 8 9.63 -1.61 -9.42
N ASN A 9 8.43 -1.78 -9.96
CA ASN A 9 8.16 -2.72 -11.06
C ASN A 9 8.60 -4.18 -10.78
N GLY A 10 8.47 -4.63 -9.53
CA GLY A 10 8.84 -5.98 -9.12
C GLY A 10 10.30 -6.17 -8.72
N GLU A 11 11.11 -5.11 -8.76
CA GLU A 11 12.56 -5.18 -8.53
C GLU A 11 13.01 -4.23 -7.41
N TYR A 12 14.08 -4.61 -6.71
CA TYR A 12 14.73 -3.75 -5.72
C TYR A 12 15.77 -2.84 -6.37
N VAL A 13 15.55 -1.53 -6.32
CA VAL A 13 16.34 -0.51 -7.01
C VAL A 13 16.92 0.49 -6.02
N GLY A 14 18.22 0.80 -6.13
CA GLY A 14 18.84 1.88 -5.35
C GLY A 14 18.58 3.25 -5.96
N SER A 15 18.71 4.33 -5.18
CA SER A 15 18.59 5.69 -5.69
C SER A 15 19.66 6.03 -6.72
N ALA A 16 19.29 6.62 -7.85
CA ALA A 16 20.21 7.07 -8.89
C ALA A 16 21.20 8.13 -8.39
N SER A 17 20.79 8.94 -7.42
CA SER A 17 21.64 9.94 -6.76
C SER A 17 22.69 9.33 -5.82
N GLY A 18 22.55 8.06 -5.45
CA GLY A 18 23.34 7.40 -4.40
C GLY A 18 23.05 7.90 -2.98
N LYS A 19 22.08 8.82 -2.80
CA LYS A 19 21.74 9.37 -1.48
C LYS A 19 21.07 8.32 -0.59
N LEU A 20 21.53 8.29 0.66
CA LEU A 20 21.03 7.43 1.72
C LEU A 20 20.76 8.27 2.97
N PHE A 21 19.75 7.90 3.75
CA PHE A 21 19.51 8.44 5.09
C PHE A 21 19.38 7.33 6.13
N ASP A 22 19.48 7.70 7.40
CA ASP A 22 19.54 6.75 8.51
C ASP A 22 18.14 6.46 9.02
N ASN A 23 17.77 5.18 9.08
CA ASN A 23 16.68 4.74 9.92
C ASN A 23 17.24 4.49 11.32
N VAL A 24 16.77 5.26 12.29
CA VAL A 24 17.26 5.28 13.66
C VAL A 24 16.21 4.71 14.57
N ASN A 25 16.57 3.71 15.36
CA ASN A 25 15.69 3.17 16.39
C ASN A 25 15.45 4.23 17.47
N PRO A 26 14.19 4.68 17.67
CA PRO A 26 13.88 5.76 18.59
C PRO A 26 14.06 5.37 20.07
N ALA A 27 14.11 4.08 20.41
CA ALA A 27 14.26 3.62 21.78
C ALA A 27 15.70 3.72 22.31
N ASN A 28 16.71 3.66 21.43
CA ASN A 28 18.13 3.63 21.83
C ASN A 28 19.06 4.49 20.96
N GLY A 29 18.56 5.14 19.91
CA GLY A 29 19.32 6.00 19.02
C GLY A 29 20.26 5.27 18.05
N GLN A 30 20.21 3.94 17.98
CA GLN A 30 21.06 3.17 17.08
C GLN A 30 20.52 3.18 15.66
N VAL A 31 21.41 3.30 14.67
CA VAL A 31 21.04 3.20 13.26
C VAL A 31 20.79 1.72 12.91
N ILE A 32 19.56 1.40 12.49
CA ILE A 32 19.13 0.03 12.17
C ILE A 32 19.22 -0.28 10.67
N ALA A 33 19.13 0.73 9.81
CA ALA A 33 19.29 0.59 8.36
C ALA A 33 19.68 1.92 7.68
N LYS A 34 20.21 1.82 6.47
CA LYS A 34 20.37 2.94 5.53
C LYS A 34 19.27 2.86 4.48
N ILE A 35 18.50 3.92 4.30
CA ILE A 35 17.36 3.97 3.38
C ILE A 35 17.75 4.77 2.15
N HIS A 36 17.48 4.22 0.96
CA HIS A 36 17.64 4.94 -0.29
C HIS A 36 16.65 6.11 -0.39
N GLU A 37 17.16 7.34 -0.53
CA GLU A 37 16.33 8.54 -0.65
C GLU A 37 15.82 8.66 -2.09
N ALA A 38 14.50 8.64 -2.30
CA ALA A 38 13.91 8.73 -3.63
C ALA A 38 14.06 10.15 -4.20
N GLY A 39 14.58 10.27 -5.42
CA GLY A 39 14.55 11.49 -6.23
C GLY A 39 13.44 11.44 -7.28
N GLU A 40 13.43 12.46 -8.15
CA GLU A 40 12.48 12.57 -9.27
C GLU A 40 12.47 11.32 -10.16
N ALA A 41 13.65 10.77 -10.47
CA ALA A 41 13.79 9.60 -11.32
C ALA A 41 13.10 8.35 -10.76
N GLU A 42 13.23 8.08 -9.45
CA GLU A 42 12.59 6.93 -8.82
C GLU A 42 11.06 7.11 -8.74
N VAL A 43 10.61 8.32 -8.43
CA VAL A 43 9.17 8.65 -8.40
C VAL A 43 8.56 8.48 -9.79
N ASP A 44 9.20 9.01 -10.83
CA ASP A 44 8.74 8.86 -12.21
C ASP A 44 8.72 7.41 -12.67
N ALA A 45 9.74 6.63 -12.32
CA ALA A 45 9.79 5.20 -12.61
C ALA A 45 8.66 4.44 -11.92
N ALA A 46 8.39 4.73 -10.63
CA ALA A 46 7.30 4.12 -9.87
C ALA A 46 5.92 4.46 -10.47
N VAL A 47 5.68 5.73 -10.80
CA VAL A 47 4.42 6.18 -11.41
C VAL A 47 4.22 5.58 -12.79
N LYS A 48 5.27 5.51 -13.61
CA LYS A 48 5.23 4.89 -14.94
C LYS A 48 4.91 3.39 -14.83
N ALA A 49 5.56 2.69 -13.90
CA ALA A 49 5.29 1.27 -13.64
C ALA A 49 3.84 1.03 -13.17
N ALA A 50 3.34 1.85 -12.24
CA ALA A 50 1.97 1.75 -11.77
C ALA A 50 0.94 2.00 -12.88
N ARG A 51 1.16 3.01 -13.73
CA ARG A 51 0.30 3.28 -14.92
C ARG A 51 0.35 2.14 -15.93
N ALA A 52 1.51 1.53 -16.14
CA ALA A 52 1.66 0.37 -17.00
C ALA A 52 0.92 -0.85 -16.43
N ALA A 53 1.01 -1.10 -15.12
CA ALA A 53 0.29 -2.17 -14.45
C ALA A 53 -1.24 -2.01 -14.55
N LEU A 54 -1.75 -0.78 -14.43
CA LEU A 54 -3.18 -0.47 -14.60
C LEU A 54 -3.67 -0.78 -16.02
N LYS A 55 -2.86 -0.58 -17.06
CA LYS A 55 -3.18 -0.96 -18.45
C LYS A 55 -2.81 -2.42 -18.77
N GLY A 56 -2.06 -3.05 -17.87
CA GLY A 56 -1.47 -4.38 -18.00
C GLY A 56 -2.33 -5.47 -17.37
N PRO A 57 -1.72 -6.59 -16.94
CA PRO A 57 -2.44 -7.74 -16.40
C PRO A 57 -3.37 -7.38 -15.24
N TRP A 58 -2.92 -6.57 -14.27
CA TRP A 58 -3.71 -6.20 -13.10
C TRP A 58 -5.04 -5.52 -13.46
N GLY A 59 -5.04 -4.59 -14.41
CA GLY A 59 -6.26 -3.92 -14.85
C GLY A 59 -7.22 -4.81 -15.65
N LYS A 60 -6.72 -5.92 -16.21
CA LYS A 60 -7.50 -6.90 -16.97
C LYS A 60 -7.99 -8.07 -16.12
N MET A 61 -7.40 -8.27 -14.94
CA MET A 61 -7.83 -9.30 -13.99
C MET A 61 -9.26 -9.05 -13.53
N THR A 62 -10.01 -10.13 -13.43
CA THR A 62 -11.31 -10.18 -12.79
C THR A 62 -11.21 -9.79 -11.32
N VAL A 63 -12.35 -9.44 -10.71
CA VAL A 63 -12.41 -9.20 -9.26
C VAL A 63 -11.88 -10.40 -8.49
N ALA A 64 -12.29 -11.62 -8.86
CA ALA A 64 -11.88 -12.85 -8.19
C ALA A 64 -10.35 -13.04 -8.18
N GLU A 65 -9.68 -12.82 -9.31
CA GLU A 65 -8.22 -12.93 -9.42
C GLU A 65 -7.50 -11.88 -8.56
N ARG A 66 -8.01 -10.64 -8.51
CA ARG A 66 -7.42 -9.59 -7.68
C ARG A 66 -7.61 -9.87 -6.20
N THR A 67 -8.80 -10.32 -5.78
CA THR A 67 -9.08 -10.62 -4.37
C THR A 67 -8.23 -11.79 -3.88
N GLU A 68 -8.02 -12.80 -4.73
CA GLU A 68 -7.10 -13.91 -4.42
C GLU A 68 -5.68 -13.42 -4.17
N ILE A 69 -5.17 -12.48 -4.99
CA ILE A 69 -3.86 -11.87 -4.76
C ILE A 69 -3.81 -11.13 -3.41
N LEU A 70 -4.85 -10.37 -3.07
CA LEU A 70 -4.91 -9.61 -1.81
C LEU A 70 -4.97 -10.54 -0.59
N HIS A 71 -5.73 -11.65 -0.66
CA HIS A 71 -5.73 -12.67 0.40
C HIS A 71 -4.35 -13.29 0.58
N ARG A 72 -3.64 -13.62 -0.51
CA ARG A 72 -2.25 -14.11 -0.41
C ARG A 72 -1.28 -13.09 0.20
N VAL A 73 -1.53 -11.79 0.04
CA VAL A 73 -0.76 -10.76 0.75
C VAL A 73 -1.01 -10.84 2.25
N ALA A 74 -2.27 -10.99 2.68
CA ALA A 74 -2.62 -11.17 4.09
C ALA A 74 -1.99 -12.44 4.69
N ASP A 75 -2.02 -13.55 3.95
CA ASP A 75 -1.37 -14.80 4.34
C ASP A 75 0.13 -14.63 4.47
N GLY A 76 0.76 -13.92 3.51
CA GLY A 76 2.18 -13.62 3.53
C GLY A 76 2.62 -12.69 4.66
N ILE A 77 1.73 -11.83 5.17
CA ILE A 77 1.97 -11.03 6.38
C ILE A 77 1.89 -11.92 7.62
N THR A 78 0.83 -12.73 7.72
CA THR A 78 0.61 -13.65 8.85
C THR A 78 1.72 -14.68 8.98
N ALA A 79 2.19 -15.24 7.86
CA ALA A 79 3.28 -16.23 7.84
C ALA A 79 4.62 -15.65 8.31
N ARG A 80 4.82 -14.33 8.19
CA ARG A 80 6.04 -13.60 8.59
C ARG A 80 5.78 -12.68 9.77
N PHE A 81 4.81 -13.04 10.62
CA PHE A 81 4.35 -12.21 11.73
C PHE A 81 5.51 -11.68 12.60
N ASP A 82 6.41 -12.57 13.01
CA ASP A 82 7.53 -12.20 13.90
C ASP A 82 8.53 -11.25 13.23
N GLU A 83 8.77 -11.41 11.91
CA GLU A 83 9.63 -10.51 11.14
C GLU A 83 9.04 -9.10 11.06
N PHE A 84 7.74 -9.00 10.78
CA PHE A 84 7.05 -7.71 10.75
C PHE A 84 6.97 -7.07 12.13
N LEU A 85 6.74 -7.87 13.18
CA LEU A 85 6.70 -7.38 14.56
C LEU A 85 8.05 -6.81 15.00
N GLU A 86 9.15 -7.50 14.71
CA GLU A 86 10.50 -7.01 14.99
C GLU A 86 10.77 -5.71 14.22
N ALA A 87 10.48 -5.67 12.93
CA ALA A 87 10.66 -4.47 12.11
C ALA A 87 9.87 -3.26 12.64
N GLU A 88 8.58 -3.44 12.97
CA GLU A 88 7.72 -2.39 13.52
C GLU A 88 8.27 -1.87 14.86
N CYS A 89 8.70 -2.76 15.76
CA CYS A 89 9.25 -2.35 17.05
C CYS A 89 10.57 -1.58 16.91
N LEU A 90 11.45 -2.00 16.00
CA LEU A 90 12.72 -1.34 15.75
C LEU A 90 12.55 0.05 15.11
N ASP A 91 11.62 0.18 14.16
CA ASP A 91 11.39 1.42 13.41
C ASP A 91 10.60 2.45 14.20
N THR A 92 9.58 1.99 14.95
CA THR A 92 8.63 2.91 15.63
C THR A 92 8.86 3.02 17.14
N GLY A 93 9.66 2.13 17.73
CA GLY A 93 9.87 2.05 19.18
C GLY A 93 8.67 1.56 19.97
N LYS A 94 7.61 1.05 19.31
CA LYS A 94 6.43 0.54 19.98
C LYS A 94 6.78 -0.68 20.85
N PRO A 95 6.16 -0.82 22.03
CA PRO A 95 6.28 -2.04 22.81
C PRO A 95 5.79 -3.25 22.02
N LYS A 96 6.54 -4.36 22.09
CA LYS A 96 6.19 -5.62 21.42
C LYS A 96 4.76 -6.08 21.76
N SER A 97 4.33 -5.90 23.00
CA SER A 97 2.97 -6.25 23.45
C SER A 97 1.87 -5.46 22.73
N LEU A 98 2.13 -4.23 22.30
CA LEU A 98 1.15 -3.44 21.56
C LEU A 98 1.14 -3.81 20.08
N ALA A 99 2.33 -3.83 19.46
CA ALA A 99 2.50 -4.11 18.03
C ALA A 99 2.04 -5.53 17.66
N SER A 100 2.22 -6.51 18.56
CA SER A 100 1.82 -7.90 18.33
C SER A 100 0.30 -8.11 18.32
N HIS A 101 -0.45 -7.32 19.09
CA HIS A 101 -1.90 -7.48 19.20
C HIS A 101 -2.67 -6.58 18.23
N ILE A 102 -2.08 -5.47 17.80
CA ILE A 102 -2.76 -4.46 16.99
C ILE A 102 -2.15 -4.35 15.60
N ASP A 103 -0.90 -3.94 15.48
CA ASP A 103 -0.37 -3.45 14.20
C ASP A 103 -0.26 -4.56 13.15
N ILE A 104 0.39 -5.68 13.48
CA ILE A 104 0.61 -6.77 12.52
C ILE A 104 -0.70 -7.49 12.17
N PRO A 105 -1.54 -7.89 13.15
CA PRO A 105 -2.84 -8.51 12.84
C PRO A 105 -3.76 -7.58 12.04
N ARG A 106 -3.81 -6.29 12.38
CA ARG A 106 -4.63 -5.31 11.64
C ARG A 106 -4.14 -5.11 10.22
N GLY A 107 -2.82 -5.09 10.01
CA GLY A 107 -2.21 -5.00 8.67
C GLY A 107 -2.69 -6.13 7.76
N ALA A 108 -2.61 -7.38 8.23
CA ALA A 108 -3.12 -8.54 7.49
C ALA A 108 -4.65 -8.49 7.30
N ALA A 109 -5.39 -8.20 8.37
CA ALA A 109 -6.85 -8.15 8.34
C ALA A 109 -7.39 -7.11 7.35
N ASN A 110 -6.74 -5.94 7.23
CA ASN A 110 -7.16 -4.91 6.27
C ASN A 110 -7.17 -5.44 4.83
N PHE A 111 -6.16 -6.20 4.41
CA PHE A 111 -6.14 -6.79 3.07
C PHE A 111 -7.30 -7.76 2.85
N SER A 112 -7.55 -8.65 3.80
CA SER A 112 -8.66 -9.61 3.72
C SER A 112 -10.03 -8.91 3.71
N VAL A 113 -10.24 -7.94 4.60
CA VAL A 113 -11.51 -7.20 4.69
C VAL A 113 -11.80 -6.44 3.40
N PHE A 114 -10.81 -5.74 2.81
CA PHE A 114 -11.05 -5.02 1.55
C PHE A 114 -11.21 -5.96 0.35
N ALA A 115 -10.52 -7.11 0.35
CA ALA A 115 -10.72 -8.14 -0.66
C ALA A 115 -12.16 -8.69 -0.60
N ASP A 116 -12.64 -9.01 0.59
CA ASP A 116 -14.00 -9.52 0.80
C ASP A 116 -15.07 -8.47 0.51
N LEU A 117 -14.81 -7.20 0.86
CA LEU A 117 -15.71 -6.09 0.56
C LEU A 117 -15.91 -5.96 -0.96
N VAL A 118 -14.83 -5.93 -1.73
CA VAL A 118 -14.91 -5.81 -3.20
C VAL A 118 -15.52 -7.06 -3.85
N LYS A 119 -15.39 -8.23 -3.22
CA LYS A 119 -15.99 -9.48 -3.72
C LYS A 119 -17.50 -9.53 -3.50
N ASN A 120 -17.99 -9.00 -2.38
CA ASN A 120 -19.36 -9.21 -1.91
C ASN A 120 -20.26 -7.98 -2.09
N VAL A 121 -19.69 -6.78 -2.18
CA VAL A 121 -20.47 -5.55 -2.39
C VAL A 121 -20.54 -5.27 -3.89
N PRO A 122 -21.75 -5.14 -4.48
CA PRO A 122 -21.88 -4.70 -5.87
C PRO A 122 -21.21 -3.33 -6.04
N THR A 123 -20.78 -2.98 -7.27
CA THR A 123 -20.07 -1.73 -7.59
C THR A 123 -20.95 -0.47 -7.49
N GLU A 124 -21.79 -0.41 -6.47
CA GLU A 124 -22.70 0.68 -6.19
C GLU A 124 -21.89 1.84 -5.62
N ALA A 125 -21.89 2.95 -6.34
CA ALA A 125 -21.52 4.22 -5.76
C ALA A 125 -22.62 4.61 -4.76
N PHE A 126 -22.26 4.81 -3.50
CA PHE A 126 -23.20 5.37 -2.53
C PHE A 126 -23.35 6.86 -2.81
N GLU A 127 -24.48 7.26 -3.40
CA GLU A 127 -24.83 8.68 -3.49
C GLU A 127 -25.11 9.21 -2.08
N MET A 128 -24.22 10.08 -1.58
CA MET A 128 -24.58 10.94 -0.47
C MET A 128 -25.35 12.14 -1.03
N ALA A 129 -26.60 12.30 -0.62
CA ALA A 129 -27.32 13.55 -0.80
C ALA A 129 -26.68 14.64 0.09
N THR A 130 -25.51 15.15 -0.32
CA THR A 130 -25.01 16.40 0.23
C THR A 130 -25.98 17.47 -0.21
N ARG A 131 -26.63 18.13 0.75
CA ARG A 131 -27.45 19.32 0.50
C ARG A 131 -26.53 20.43 0.01
N MET A 132 -26.18 20.41 -1.26
CA MET A 132 -25.51 21.52 -1.91
C MET A 132 -26.48 22.71 -1.82
N ALA A 133 -26.01 23.83 -1.24
CA ALA A 133 -26.66 25.12 -1.45
C ALA A 133 -26.91 25.32 -2.95
N PRO A 134 -27.97 26.01 -3.38
CA PRO A 134 -28.45 25.97 -4.76
C PRO A 134 -27.41 26.53 -5.73
N ALA A 135 -26.54 25.67 -6.25
CA ALA A 135 -25.70 25.94 -7.38
C ALA A 135 -26.47 25.51 -8.63
N ARG A 136 -26.64 26.48 -9.53
CA ARG A 136 -27.40 26.37 -10.77
C ARG A 136 -27.06 25.09 -11.52
N SER A 137 -28.12 24.42 -11.97
CA SER A 137 -28.16 23.32 -12.94
C SER A 137 -27.01 23.38 -13.95
N THR A 138 -26.10 22.41 -13.88
CA THR A 138 -25.40 21.87 -15.05
C THR A 138 -25.40 20.35 -14.96
N THR A 139 -26.40 19.75 -15.58
CA THR A 139 -26.43 18.33 -15.91
C THR A 139 -25.27 17.99 -16.83
N ALA A 140 -24.31 17.20 -16.38
CA ALA A 140 -23.34 16.54 -17.26
C ALA A 140 -22.68 15.33 -16.58
N CYS A 141 -23.35 14.17 -16.61
CA CYS A 141 -22.71 12.91 -17.01
C CYS A 141 -23.78 11.82 -17.21
N ALA A 142 -24.44 11.83 -18.36
CA ALA A 142 -25.14 10.64 -18.85
C ALA A 142 -24.09 9.77 -19.57
N ALA A 143 -23.55 8.78 -18.87
CA ALA A 143 -22.83 7.70 -19.54
C ALA A 143 -23.85 6.74 -20.17
N ARG A 144 -24.25 7.08 -21.40
CA ARG A 144 -24.74 6.10 -22.39
C ARG A 144 -23.59 5.15 -22.75
N ARG A 145 -23.89 3.86 -22.77
CA ARG A 145 -23.49 2.81 -23.75
C ARG A 145 -24.44 1.63 -23.45
N ALA A 146 -25.40 1.31 -24.33
CA ALA A 146 -25.23 0.56 -25.59
C ALA A 146 -24.55 -0.78 -25.35
#